data_AF-A0A6U4JGT7-F1
#
_entry.id   AF-A0A6U4JGT7-F1
#
_cell.length_a   1.000
_cell.length_b   1.000
_cell.length_c   1.000
_cell.angle_alpha   90.00
_cell.angle_beta   90.00
_cell.angle_gamma   90.00
#
_symmetry.space_group_name_H-M   'P 1'
#
loop_
_entity.id
_entity.type
_entity.pdbx_description
1 polymer ?
#
loop_
_entity_poly.entity_id
_entity_poly.type
_entity_poly.pdbx_seq_one_letter_code
_entity_poly.pdbx_strand_id
1 'polypeptide(L)'
;MMVIFLCGLVFLILIRTVKNDFAKYAREEEEAEPGLSDESGWKQLHGDVFREPPSLMLYAALYGTGWQLAVLAFGVILFASLGRFHGEVYEERGEMTQSLLATYALTSVVAGYSSGSYYRQFFNTPRRELQDSRWQQTMIFTILLFPCIIVGIVSCLNMVAMYYQTSNVLSFTVLLKLMGIWMFISFPLAVLGTLFGRHWGGKNTFPCRVNTYPRDLPEAAPWFAQWYFVIPATGLLPFGSIFIEM
;
A
#
# COMPACT_ATOMS: atom_id res chain seq x y z
N MET A 1 -26.15 -16.45 1.53
CA MET A 1 -27.44 -15.79 1.19
C MET A 1 -27.38 -14.28 1.47
N MET A 2 -27.14 -13.83 2.70
CA MET A 2 -27.01 -12.39 3.04
C MET A 2 -25.90 -11.65 2.26
N VAL A 3 -24.69 -12.20 2.18
CA VAL A 3 -23.56 -11.58 1.46
C VAL A 3 -23.85 -11.40 -0.04
N ILE A 4 -24.48 -12.40 -0.66
CA ILE A 4 -24.84 -12.36 -2.09
C ILE A 4 -25.90 -11.27 -2.34
N PHE A 5 -26.90 -11.17 -1.46
CA PHE A 5 -27.92 -10.13 -1.54
C PHE A 5 -27.33 -8.73 -1.38
N LEU A 6 -26.44 -8.54 -0.40
CA LEU A 6 -25.81 -7.23 -0.15
C LEU A 6 -24.84 -6.84 -1.28
N CYS A 7 -24.05 -7.79 -1.81
CA CYS A 7 -23.26 -7.59 -3.03
C CYS A 7 -24.13 -7.20 -4.22
N GLY A 8 -25.27 -7.87 -4.42
CA GLY A 8 -26.20 -7.56 -5.50
C GLY A 8 -26.78 -6.14 -5.39
N LEU A 9 -27.17 -5.72 -4.18
CA LEU A 9 -27.68 -4.38 -3.92
C LEU A 9 -26.61 -3.31 -4.17
N VAL A 10 -25.39 -3.50 -3.65
CA VAL A 10 -24.27 -2.57 -3.86
C VAL A 10 -23.92 -2.49 -5.35
N PHE A 11 -23.87 -3.62 -6.05
CA PHE A 11 -23.61 -3.67 -7.49
C PHE A 11 -24.66 -2.90 -8.29
N LEU A 12 -25.95 -3.04 -7.95
CA LEU A 12 -27.03 -2.29 -8.60
C LEU A 12 -26.91 -0.77 -8.36
N ILE A 13 -26.56 -0.36 -7.14
CA ILE A 13 -26.32 1.05 -6.83
C ILE A 13 -25.15 1.57 -7.67
N LEU A 14 -24.03 0.85 -7.70
CA LEU A 14 -22.86 1.22 -8.49
C LEU A 14 -23.17 1.32 -9.99
N ILE A 15 -23.89 0.36 -10.57
CA ILE A 15 -24.28 0.43 -11.98
C ILE A 15 -25.17 1.64 -12.26
N ARG A 16 -26.08 1.95 -11.34
CA ARG A 16 -26.99 3.09 -11.49
C ARG A 16 -26.25 4.41 -11.41
N THR A 17 -25.32 4.57 -10.46
CA THR A 17 -24.50 5.79 -10.33
C THR A 17 -23.58 5.94 -11.53
N VAL A 18 -22.90 4.88 -11.94
CA VAL A 18 -21.99 4.89 -13.10
C VAL A 18 -22.75 5.23 -14.39
N LYS A 19 -23.92 4.63 -14.64
CA LYS A 19 -24.73 4.97 -15.83
C LYS A 19 -25.18 6.43 -15.81
N ASN A 20 -25.57 6.95 -14.65
CA ASN A 20 -25.96 8.34 -14.51
C ASN A 20 -24.78 9.29 -14.77
N ASP A 21 -23.60 8.98 -14.25
CA ASP A 21 -22.38 9.76 -14.50
C ASP A 21 -22.00 9.73 -15.98
N PHE A 22 -21.99 8.55 -16.62
CA PHE A 22 -21.72 8.46 -18.07
C PHE A 22 -22.73 9.27 -18.89
N ALA A 23 -24.02 9.20 -18.57
CA ALA A 23 -25.05 9.96 -19.27
C ALA A 23 -24.89 11.47 -19.08
N LYS A 24 -24.42 11.91 -17.90
CA LYS A 24 -24.08 13.30 -17.64
C LYS A 24 -22.88 13.75 -18.48
N TYR A 25 -21.79 12.97 -18.49
CA TYR A 25 -20.60 13.29 -19.28
C TYR A 25 -20.86 13.32 -20.79
N ALA A 26 -21.69 12.42 -21.31
CA ALA A 26 -22.05 12.40 -22.73
C ALA A 26 -22.79 13.67 -23.15
N ARG A 27 -23.68 14.20 -22.29
CA ARG A 27 -24.39 15.46 -22.55
C ARG A 27 -23.45 16.67 -22.49
N GLU A 28 -22.56 16.70 -21.50
CA GLU A 28 -21.54 17.76 -21.39
C GLU A 28 -20.61 17.80 -22.62
N GLU A 29 -20.33 16.64 -23.23
CA GLU A 29 -19.52 16.53 -24.45
C GLU A 29 -20.29 16.98 -25.71
N GLU A 30 -21.60 16.71 -25.80
CA GLU A 30 -22.47 17.20 -26.88
C GLU A 30 -22.71 18.72 -26.82
N GLU A 31 -22.73 19.29 -25.61
CA GLU A 31 -22.93 20.73 -25.37
C GLU A 31 -21.62 21.55 -25.49
N ALA A 32 -20.46 20.89 -25.55
CA ALA A 32 -19.16 21.56 -25.65
C ALA A 32 -18.86 22.07 -27.08
N GLU A 33 -18.37 23.30 -27.21
CA GLU A 33 -17.98 23.87 -28.50
C GLU A 33 -16.78 23.12 -29.14
N PRO A 34 -16.83 22.83 -30.46
CA PRO A 34 -15.76 22.11 -31.13
C PRO A 34 -14.47 22.95 -31.15
N GLY A 35 -13.46 22.50 -30.39
CA GLY A 35 -12.16 23.17 -30.25
C GLY A 35 -11.87 23.74 -28.86
N LEU A 36 -12.87 23.75 -27.97
CA LEU A 36 -12.77 24.22 -26.59
C LEU A 36 -13.14 23.09 -25.60
N SER A 37 -12.73 21.86 -25.90
CA SER A 37 -12.83 20.75 -24.95
C SER A 37 -11.74 20.92 -23.89
N ASP A 38 -11.95 21.83 -22.94
CA ASP A 38 -11.21 21.78 -21.69
C ASP A 38 -11.52 20.41 -21.08
N GLU A 39 -10.54 19.51 -21.08
CA GLU A 39 -10.62 18.23 -20.38
C GLU A 39 -11.14 18.57 -18.97
N SER A 40 -12.36 18.19 -18.60
CA SER A 40 -12.95 18.60 -17.32
C SER A 40 -12.76 17.52 -16.24
N GLY A 41 -12.63 17.95 -14.99
CA GLY A 41 -12.62 17.07 -13.82
C GLY A 41 -11.37 16.18 -13.72
N TRP A 42 -11.57 14.88 -13.56
CA TRP A 42 -10.46 13.93 -13.28
C TRP A 42 -9.48 13.76 -14.45
N LYS A 43 -9.92 14.03 -15.69
CA LYS A 43 -9.09 13.93 -16.89
C LYS A 43 -7.92 14.91 -16.86
N GLN A 44 -8.10 16.07 -16.22
CA GLN A 44 -7.05 17.08 -16.01
C GLN A 44 -5.86 16.57 -15.20
N LEU A 45 -6.09 15.59 -14.32
CA LEU A 45 -5.05 15.08 -13.43
C LEU A 45 -4.06 14.16 -14.13
N HIS A 46 -4.31 13.71 -15.36
CA HIS A 46 -3.46 12.72 -16.03
C HIS A 46 -2.00 13.18 -16.14
N GLY A 47 -1.76 14.47 -16.36
CA GLY A 47 -0.41 15.06 -16.46
C GLY A 47 0.23 15.39 -15.10
N ASP A 48 -0.55 15.38 -14.02
CA ASP A 48 -0.11 15.77 -12.68
C ASP A 48 0.08 14.55 -11.76
N VAL A 49 -0.60 13.42 -12.03
CA VAL A 49 -0.54 12.18 -11.24
C VAL A 49 0.88 11.60 -11.16
N PHE A 50 1.64 11.67 -12.25
CA PHE A 50 2.99 11.12 -12.33
C PHE A 50 4.09 12.16 -12.01
N ARG A 51 3.69 13.32 -11.47
CA ARG A 51 4.66 14.31 -11.02
C ARG A 51 5.39 13.80 -9.79
N GLU A 52 6.66 14.19 -9.68
CA GLU A 52 7.46 13.84 -8.52
C GLU A 52 6.83 14.42 -7.24
N PRO A 53 6.48 13.57 -6.25
CA PRO A 53 5.94 14.03 -5.00
C PRO A 53 7.04 14.70 -4.15
N PRO A 54 6.69 15.65 -3.27
CA PRO A 54 7.66 16.38 -2.44
C PRO A 54 8.51 15.46 -1.55
N SER A 55 7.97 14.30 -1.17
CA SER A 55 8.66 13.27 -0.38
C SER A 55 8.71 11.92 -1.10
N LEU A 56 9.32 11.90 -2.29
CA LEU A 56 9.47 10.70 -3.13
C LEU A 56 10.00 9.47 -2.38
N MET A 57 10.95 9.65 -1.46
CA MET A 57 11.53 8.55 -0.69
C MET A 57 10.51 7.87 0.23
N LEU A 58 9.71 8.67 0.94
CA LEU A 58 8.67 8.16 1.84
C LEU A 58 7.55 7.50 1.05
N TYR A 59 7.13 8.13 -0.05
CA TYR A 59 6.09 7.60 -0.90
C TYR A 59 6.50 6.28 -1.57
N ALA A 60 7.71 6.18 -2.11
CA ALA A 60 8.23 4.94 -2.69
C ALA A 60 8.32 3.82 -1.65
N ALA A 61 8.74 4.14 -0.42
CA ALA A 61 8.76 3.18 0.68
C ALA A 61 7.34 2.67 1.01
N LEU A 62 6.37 3.57 1.17
CA LEU A 62 4.97 3.20 1.43
C LEU A 62 4.37 2.39 0.28
N TYR A 63 4.62 2.79 -0.97
CA TYR A 63 4.20 2.06 -2.17
C TYR A 63 4.76 0.63 -2.18
N GLY A 64 6.05 0.49 -1.86
CA GLY A 64 6.70 -0.82 -1.71
C GLY A 64 6.02 -1.71 -0.68
N THR A 65 5.83 -1.17 0.53
CA THR A 65 5.16 -1.88 1.63
C THR A 65 3.70 -2.23 1.30
N GLY A 66 2.98 -1.38 0.58
CA GLY A 66 1.62 -1.65 0.14
C GLY A 66 1.54 -2.85 -0.80
N TRP A 67 2.46 -2.95 -1.77
CA TRP A 67 2.53 -4.10 -2.67
C TRP A 67 2.91 -5.39 -1.93
N GLN A 68 3.83 -5.30 -0.96
CA GLN A 68 4.14 -6.44 -0.08
C GLN A 68 2.92 -6.92 0.70
N LEU A 69 2.17 -6.01 1.32
CA LEU A 69 0.96 -6.36 2.09
C LEU A 69 -0.14 -6.95 1.21
N ALA A 70 -0.31 -6.45 -0.02
CA ALA A 70 -1.25 -7.01 -0.98
C ALA A 70 -0.88 -8.45 -1.39
N VAL A 71 0.40 -8.68 -1.72
CA VAL A 71 0.90 -10.03 -2.07
C VAL A 71 0.86 -10.96 -0.86
N LEU A 72 1.14 -10.46 0.34
CA LEU A 72 0.98 -11.21 1.58
C LEU A 72 -0.47 -11.62 1.82
N ALA A 73 -1.41 -10.67 1.72
CA ALA A 73 -2.83 -10.95 1.94
C ALA A 73 -3.33 -11.99 0.93
N PHE A 74 -2.99 -11.82 -0.35
CA PHE A 74 -3.31 -12.78 -1.38
C PHE A 74 -2.67 -14.15 -1.13
N GLY A 75 -1.38 -14.18 -0.76
CA GLY A 75 -0.64 -15.41 -0.47
C GLY A 75 -1.22 -16.19 0.71
N VAL A 76 -1.60 -15.50 1.78
CA VAL A 76 -2.22 -16.11 2.96
C VAL A 76 -3.63 -16.60 2.66
N ILE A 77 -4.42 -15.84 1.89
CA ILE A 77 -5.75 -16.30 1.45
C ILE A 77 -5.63 -17.55 0.58
N LEU A 78 -4.65 -17.58 -0.35
CA LEU A 78 -4.39 -18.78 -1.15
C LEU A 78 -3.97 -19.95 -0.28
N PHE A 79 -3.01 -19.75 0.63
CA PHE A 79 -2.55 -20.78 1.56
C PHE A 79 -3.70 -21.35 2.39
N ALA A 80 -4.57 -20.49 2.92
CA ALA A 80 -5.77 -20.90 3.63
C ALA A 80 -6.73 -21.70 2.71
N SER A 81 -7.04 -21.17 1.52
CA SER A 81 -7.96 -21.83 0.59
C SER A 81 -7.46 -23.20 0.09
N LEU A 82 -6.15 -23.38 -0.01
CA LEU A 82 -5.48 -24.60 -0.45
C LEU A 82 -5.24 -25.60 0.70
N GLY A 83 -5.75 -25.35 1.90
CA GLY A 83 -5.58 -26.24 3.05
C GLY A 83 -6.02 -27.69 2.79
N ARG A 84 -6.95 -27.92 1.86
CA ARG A 84 -7.31 -29.29 1.42
C ARG A 84 -6.16 -30.08 0.78
N PHE A 85 -5.16 -29.41 0.22
CA PHE A 85 -4.01 -30.02 -0.45
C PHE A 85 -2.80 -30.20 0.48
N HIS A 86 -2.73 -29.46 1.59
CA HIS A 86 -1.56 -29.42 2.48
C HIS A 86 -1.78 -30.16 3.83
N GLY A 87 -2.94 -30.79 4.04
CA GLY A 87 -3.29 -31.48 5.27
C GLY A 87 -3.99 -30.57 6.30
N GLU A 88 -4.34 -31.10 7.47
CA GLU A 88 -5.10 -30.43 8.54
C GLU A 88 -4.29 -29.32 9.26
N VAL A 89 -3.73 -28.36 8.51
CA VAL A 89 -2.97 -27.16 8.95
C VAL A 89 -3.86 -26.17 9.77
N TYR A 90 -5.02 -26.63 10.22
CA TYR A 90 -5.99 -25.89 11.01
C TYR A 90 -6.14 -26.42 12.44
N GLU A 91 -5.47 -27.53 12.79
CA GLU A 91 -5.67 -28.15 14.11
C GLU A 91 -4.79 -27.55 15.20
N GLU A 92 -3.61 -27.01 14.88
CA GLU A 92 -2.71 -26.46 15.89
C GLU A 92 -2.83 -24.94 16.05
N ARG A 93 -2.96 -24.49 17.32
CA ARG A 93 -3.00 -23.07 17.66
C ARG A 93 -1.67 -22.40 17.30
N GLY A 94 -1.72 -21.49 16.33
CA GLY A 94 -0.62 -20.59 16.00
C GLY A 94 0.09 -20.88 14.67
N GLU A 95 -0.26 -21.96 13.97
CA GLU A 95 0.28 -22.25 12.63
C GLU A 95 -0.07 -21.16 11.61
N MET A 96 -1.30 -20.62 11.68
CA MET A 96 -1.72 -19.49 10.86
C MET A 96 -0.85 -18.26 11.10
N THR A 97 -0.51 -17.96 12.36
CA THR A 97 0.38 -16.85 12.69
C THR A 97 1.81 -17.10 12.19
N GLN A 98 2.30 -18.34 12.25
CA GLN A 98 3.62 -18.69 11.73
C GLN A 98 3.69 -18.61 10.20
N SER A 99 2.67 -19.10 9.49
CA SER A 99 2.60 -19.00 8.02
C SER A 99 2.50 -17.54 7.55
N LEU A 100 1.77 -16.70 8.27
CA LEU A 100 1.73 -15.25 8.04
C LEU A 100 3.13 -14.62 8.17
N LEU A 101 3.84 -14.93 9.26
CA LEU A 101 5.20 -14.42 9.50
C LEU A 101 6.19 -14.91 8.44
N ALA A 102 6.12 -16.18 8.05
CA ALA A 102 6.96 -16.76 7.01
C ALA A 102 6.69 -16.10 5.65
N THR A 103 5.42 -15.97 5.27
CA THR A 103 5.00 -15.31 4.02
C THR A 103 5.41 -13.84 4.01
N TYR A 104 5.30 -13.14 5.14
CA TYR A 104 5.80 -11.77 5.29
C TYR A 104 7.30 -11.66 5.05
N ALA A 105 8.09 -12.57 5.63
CA ALA A 105 9.53 -12.59 5.45
C ALA A 105 9.92 -12.83 3.97
N LEU A 106 9.23 -13.76 3.30
CA LEU A 106 9.49 -14.08 1.89
C LEU A 106 9.05 -12.96 0.93
N THR A 107 7.91 -12.32 1.21
CA THR A 107 7.38 -11.21 0.38
C THR A 107 8.15 -9.91 0.54
N SER A 108 9.11 -9.81 1.47
CA SER A 108 9.98 -8.64 1.63
C SER A 108 10.76 -8.26 0.36
N VAL A 109 11.10 -9.24 -0.49
CA VAL A 109 11.72 -9.00 -1.81
C VAL A 109 10.82 -8.18 -2.73
N VAL A 110 9.50 -8.40 -2.64
CA VAL A 110 8.49 -7.71 -3.44
C VAL A 110 8.42 -6.24 -3.03
N ALA A 111 8.51 -5.96 -1.72
CA ALA A 111 8.58 -4.60 -1.17
C ALA A 111 9.79 -3.83 -1.71
N GLY A 112 10.96 -4.48 -1.66
CA GLY A 112 12.19 -3.90 -2.19
C GLY A 112 12.12 -3.65 -3.69
N TYR A 113 11.63 -4.63 -4.45
CA TYR A 113 11.51 -4.54 -5.91
C TYR A 113 10.60 -3.41 -6.36
N SER A 114 9.38 -3.31 -5.81
CA SER A 114 8.42 -2.29 -6.21
C SER A 114 8.86 -0.89 -5.77
N SER A 115 9.39 -0.72 -4.55
CA SER A 115 9.94 0.56 -4.07
C SER A 115 11.13 1.03 -4.92
N GLY A 116 12.09 0.15 -5.16
CA GLY A 116 13.29 0.45 -5.94
C GLY A 116 12.98 0.74 -7.41
N SER A 117 12.05 -0.01 -8.00
CA SER A 117 11.55 0.23 -9.36
C SER A 117 10.85 1.58 -9.46
N TYR A 118 9.89 1.87 -8.57
CA TYR A 118 9.13 3.11 -8.59
C TYR A 118 10.03 4.34 -8.39
N TYR A 119 10.94 4.30 -7.41
CA TYR A 119 11.91 5.37 -7.19
C TYR A 119 12.76 5.64 -8.44
N ARG A 120 13.16 4.58 -9.16
CA ARG A 120 13.98 4.70 -10.37
C ARG A 120 13.23 5.34 -11.55
N GLN A 121 11.90 5.22 -11.64
CA GLN A 121 11.11 5.81 -12.73
C GLN A 121 11.25 7.35 -12.81
N PHE A 122 11.41 8.03 -11.67
CA PHE A 122 11.61 9.49 -11.61
C PHE A 122 13.04 9.92 -11.99
N PHE A 123 14.00 8.99 -11.91
CA PHE A 123 15.41 9.20 -12.27
C PHE A 123 15.79 8.36 -13.49
N ASN A 124 15.02 8.48 -14.58
CA ASN A 124 15.24 7.75 -15.82
C ASN A 124 16.51 8.18 -16.60
N THR A 125 17.01 9.39 -16.36
CA THR A 125 18.17 9.95 -17.05
C THR A 125 19.43 9.80 -16.19
N PRO A 126 20.55 9.25 -16.72
CA PRO A 126 21.76 9.00 -15.93
C PRO A 126 22.36 10.27 -15.31
N ARG A 127 22.20 11.43 -15.97
CA ARG A 127 22.64 12.74 -15.44
C ARG A 127 21.86 13.16 -14.19
N ARG A 128 20.55 12.87 -14.13
CA ARG A 128 19.68 13.21 -13.00
C ARG A 128 19.93 12.28 -11.81
N GLU A 129 20.21 11.00 -12.08
CA GLU A 129 20.60 10.06 -11.04
C GLU A 129 21.93 10.46 -10.38
N LEU A 130 22.92 10.92 -11.14
CA LEU A 130 24.23 11.27 -10.60
C LEU A 130 24.19 12.48 -9.65
N GLN A 131 23.23 13.38 -9.84
CA GLN A 131 23.16 14.66 -9.13
C GLN A 131 22.37 14.58 -7.82
N ASP A 132 21.23 13.85 -7.80
CA ASP A 132 20.27 13.91 -6.68
C ASP A 132 19.77 12.53 -6.18
N SER A 133 20.35 11.41 -6.63
CA SER A 133 19.82 10.09 -6.24
C SER A 133 20.11 9.73 -4.78
N ARG A 134 19.05 9.63 -3.97
CA ARG A 134 19.06 9.17 -2.57
C ARG A 134 18.46 7.77 -2.42
N TRP A 135 18.72 6.91 -3.39
CA TRP A 135 18.10 5.58 -3.46
C TRP A 135 18.42 4.66 -2.27
N GLN A 136 19.62 4.78 -1.70
CA GLN A 136 20.02 4.01 -0.52
C GLN A 136 19.17 4.39 0.70
N GLN A 137 18.87 5.68 0.84
CA GLN A 137 17.99 6.15 1.90
C GLN A 137 16.56 5.66 1.67
N THR A 138 16.06 5.66 0.43
CA THR A 138 14.75 5.05 0.09
C THR A 138 14.68 3.56 0.44
N MET A 139 15.75 2.81 0.16
CA MET A 139 15.88 1.39 0.55
C MET A 139 15.78 1.24 2.07
N ILE A 140 16.54 2.02 2.83
CA ILE A 140 16.51 2.00 4.29
C ILE A 140 15.10 2.34 4.82
N PHE A 141 14.44 3.37 4.27
CA PHE A 141 13.08 3.71 4.65
C PHE A 141 12.09 2.58 4.34
N THR A 142 12.20 1.92 3.19
CA THR A 142 11.33 0.78 2.82
C THR A 142 11.48 -0.37 3.81
N ILE A 143 12.71 -0.63 4.25
CA ILE A 143 13.02 -1.77 5.15
C ILE A 143 12.65 -1.47 6.61
N LEU A 144 12.84 -0.23 7.07
CA LEU A 144 12.68 0.11 8.50
C LEU A 144 11.31 0.70 8.84
N LEU A 145 10.68 1.47 7.95
CA LEU A 145 9.53 2.31 8.34
C LEU A 145 8.37 1.48 8.90
N PHE A 146 7.92 0.46 8.16
CA PHE A 146 6.79 -0.36 8.60
C PHE A 146 7.15 -1.24 9.83
N PRO A 147 8.28 -1.98 9.85
CA PRO A 147 8.69 -2.73 11.03
C PRO A 147 8.88 -1.88 12.29
N CYS A 148 9.46 -0.67 12.18
CA CYS A 148 9.62 0.22 13.32
C CYS A 148 8.27 0.66 13.90
N ILE A 149 7.28 0.98 13.06
CA ILE A 149 5.93 1.33 13.50
C ILE A 149 5.29 0.14 14.23
N ILE A 150 5.37 -1.06 13.65
CA ILE A 150 4.78 -2.28 14.23
C ILE A 150 5.46 -2.62 15.57
N VAL A 151 6.79 -2.57 15.64
CA VAL A 151 7.54 -2.81 16.89
C VAL A 151 7.17 -1.76 17.94
N GLY A 152 6.98 -0.50 17.57
CA GLY A 152 6.54 0.55 18.49
C GLY A 152 5.15 0.28 19.08
N ILE A 153 4.18 -0.07 18.23
CA ILE A 153 2.82 -0.43 18.65
C ILE A 153 2.84 -1.67 19.55
N VAL A 154 3.51 -2.75 19.11
CA VAL A 154 3.59 -4.01 19.86
C VAL A 154 4.29 -3.80 21.19
N SER A 155 5.34 -2.99 21.26
CA SER A 155 6.04 -2.69 22.52
C SER A 155 5.16 -1.91 23.49
N CYS A 156 4.38 -0.94 23.00
CA CYS A 156 3.40 -0.20 23.81
C CYS A 156 2.32 -1.15 24.35
N LEU A 157 1.74 -1.99 23.49
CA LEU A 157 0.76 -3.00 23.90
C LEU A 157 1.35 -4.01 24.89
N ASN A 158 2.61 -4.43 24.70
CA ASN A 158 3.29 -5.35 25.60
C ASN A 158 3.54 -4.70 26.98
N MET A 159 3.83 -3.40 27.03
CA MET A 159 3.96 -2.66 28.29
C MET A 159 2.63 -2.65 29.07
N VAL A 160 1.51 -2.42 28.38
CA VAL A 160 0.17 -2.50 28.98
C VAL A 160 -0.14 -3.93 29.44
N ALA A 161 0.15 -4.93 28.61
CA ALA A 161 -0.05 -6.34 28.93
C ALA A 161 0.73 -6.78 30.19
N MET A 162 1.97 -6.27 30.34
CA MET A 162 2.79 -6.50 31.53
C MET A 162 2.20 -5.82 32.76
N TYR A 163 1.68 -4.60 32.64
CA TYR A 163 1.04 -3.90 33.74
C TYR A 163 -0.18 -4.67 34.30
N TYR A 164 -1.02 -5.19 33.40
CA TYR A 164 -2.20 -5.98 33.77
C TYR A 164 -1.90 -7.46 34.08
N GLN A 165 -0.62 -7.89 34.05
CA GLN A 165 -0.20 -9.28 34.29
C GLN A 165 -0.99 -10.30 33.45
N THR A 166 -1.25 -9.95 32.20
CA THR A 166 -2.00 -10.84 31.29
C THR A 166 -1.12 -11.99 30.81
N SER A 167 -1.73 -13.13 30.47
CA SER A 167 -1.02 -14.28 29.88
C SER A 167 -0.51 -14.03 28.46
N ASN A 168 -0.92 -12.92 27.83
CA ASN A 168 -0.56 -12.54 26.46
C ASN A 168 0.72 -11.68 26.38
N VAL A 169 1.48 -11.56 27.46
CA VAL A 169 2.76 -10.87 27.45
C VAL A 169 3.74 -11.59 26.53
N LEU A 170 4.27 -10.87 25.56
CA LEU A 170 5.30 -11.39 24.66
C LEU A 170 6.60 -11.56 25.44
N SER A 171 7.04 -12.81 25.57
CA SER A 171 8.33 -13.12 26.18
C SER A 171 9.48 -12.54 25.35
N PHE A 172 10.56 -12.14 26.02
CA PHE A 172 11.76 -11.60 25.38
C PHE A 172 12.31 -12.53 24.27
N THR A 173 12.23 -13.84 24.47
CA THR A 173 12.62 -14.85 23.48
C THR A 173 11.85 -14.75 22.17
N VAL A 174 10.56 -14.41 22.20
CA VAL A 174 9.73 -14.24 21.00
C VAL A 174 10.19 -13.00 20.23
N LEU A 175 10.45 -11.90 20.93
CA LEU A 175 10.97 -10.67 20.32
C LEU A 175 12.33 -10.91 19.63
N LEU A 176 13.24 -11.66 20.27
CA LEU A 176 14.51 -12.05 19.67
C LEU A 176 14.33 -12.91 18.41
N LYS A 177 13.41 -13.88 18.42
CA LYS A 177 13.11 -14.70 17.23
C LYS A 177 12.59 -13.85 16.07
N LEU A 178 11.67 -12.92 16.34
CA LEU A 178 11.13 -12.01 15.31
C LEU A 178 12.22 -11.08 14.76
N MET A 179 13.07 -10.54 15.63
CA MET A 179 14.21 -9.72 15.23
C MET A 179 15.20 -10.52 14.37
N GLY A 180 15.46 -11.78 14.72
CA GLY A 180 16.30 -12.68 13.94
C GLY A 180 15.75 -12.95 12.54
N ILE A 181 14.46 -13.32 12.43
CA ILE A 181 13.80 -13.52 11.12
C ILE A 181 13.89 -12.25 10.28
N TRP A 182 13.59 -11.09 10.88
CA TRP A 182 13.65 -9.83 10.16
C TRP A 182 15.07 -9.49 9.70
N MET A 183 16.08 -9.66 10.55
CA MET A 183 17.48 -9.30 10.25
C MET A 183 18.13 -10.26 9.24
N PHE A 184 17.87 -11.56 9.34
CA PHE A 184 18.54 -12.57 8.51
C PHE A 184 17.76 -12.96 7.25
N ILE A 185 16.45 -12.70 7.20
CA ILE A 185 15.61 -13.06 6.05
C ILE A 185 15.06 -11.80 5.41
N SER A 186 14.23 -11.04 6.13
CA SER A 186 13.50 -9.91 5.52
C SER A 186 14.42 -8.79 5.03
N PHE A 187 15.42 -8.42 5.83
CA PHE A 187 16.39 -7.37 5.51
C PHE A 187 17.19 -7.69 4.23
N PRO A 188 17.90 -8.84 4.12
CA PRO A 188 18.66 -9.14 2.91
C PRO A 188 17.76 -9.35 1.69
N LEU A 189 16.59 -9.98 1.84
CA LEU A 189 15.65 -10.13 0.72
C LEU A 189 15.14 -8.77 0.21
N ALA A 190 14.83 -7.83 1.11
CA ALA A 190 14.41 -6.50 0.70
C ALA A 190 15.55 -5.71 0.02
N VAL A 191 16.79 -5.83 0.50
CA VAL A 191 17.97 -5.24 -0.16
C VAL A 191 18.12 -5.84 -1.57
N LEU A 192 18.10 -7.16 -1.71
CA LEU A 192 18.16 -7.83 -3.02
C LEU A 192 17.02 -7.37 -3.93
N GLY A 193 15.80 -7.29 -3.39
CA GLY A 193 14.63 -6.78 -4.09
C GLY A 193 14.85 -5.37 -4.65
N THR A 194 15.36 -4.43 -3.83
CA THR A 194 15.62 -3.06 -4.30
C THR A 194 16.67 -2.99 -5.40
N LEU A 195 17.72 -3.81 -5.33
CA LEU A 195 18.74 -3.89 -6.38
C LEU A 195 18.16 -4.41 -7.70
N PHE A 196 17.37 -5.49 -7.67
CA PHE A 196 16.69 -6.01 -8.86
C PHE A 196 15.65 -5.02 -9.42
N GLY A 197 14.87 -4.38 -8.56
CA GLY A 197 13.87 -3.39 -8.96
C GLY A 197 14.48 -2.19 -9.68
N ARG A 198 15.62 -1.70 -9.19
CA ARG A 198 16.38 -0.61 -9.83
C ARG A 198 16.96 -1.01 -11.18
N HIS A 199 17.43 -2.26 -11.33
CA HIS A 199 18.10 -2.71 -12.55
C HIS A 199 17.12 -3.11 -13.67
N TRP A 200 16.01 -3.75 -13.31
CA TRP A 200 15.04 -4.29 -14.28
C TRP A 200 13.74 -3.49 -14.36
N GLY A 201 13.14 -3.12 -13.23
CA GLY A 201 11.82 -2.46 -13.18
C GLY A 201 11.84 -0.96 -13.48
N GLY A 202 12.95 -0.29 -13.20
CA GLY A 202 13.10 1.16 -13.35
C GLY A 202 13.14 1.72 -14.77
N LYS A 203 13.04 0.87 -15.79
CA LYS A 203 13.07 1.27 -17.21
C LYS A 203 11.72 1.74 -17.76
N ASN A 204 10.63 1.50 -17.02
CA ASN A 204 9.31 1.95 -17.46
C ASN A 204 9.18 3.47 -17.30
N THR A 205 8.93 4.16 -18.41
CA THR A 205 8.54 5.58 -18.42
C THR A 205 7.06 5.71 -18.12
N PHE A 206 6.65 6.89 -17.63
CA PHE A 206 5.23 7.19 -17.43
C PHE A 206 4.45 7.10 -18.75
N PRO A 207 3.19 6.62 -18.72
CA PRO A 207 2.38 6.40 -19.93
C PRO A 207 1.95 7.71 -20.61
N CYS A 208 2.08 8.85 -19.92
CA CYS A 208 1.74 10.17 -20.42
C CYS A 208 2.85 11.18 -20.14
N ARG A 209 2.80 12.31 -20.84
CA ARG A 209 3.68 13.44 -20.60
C ARG A 209 3.29 14.13 -19.28
N VAL A 210 4.26 14.28 -18.40
CA VAL A 210 4.08 14.93 -17.09
C VAL A 210 4.20 16.45 -17.25
N ASN A 211 3.30 17.20 -16.60
CA ASN A 211 3.36 18.66 -16.57
C ASN A 211 4.52 19.14 -15.69
N THR A 212 5.23 20.16 -16.14
CA THR A 212 6.38 20.72 -15.40
C THR A 212 5.92 21.62 -14.24
N TYR A 213 4.86 22.39 -14.45
CA TYR A 213 4.30 23.32 -13.49
C TYR A 213 3.11 22.71 -12.75
N PRO A 214 2.98 22.92 -11.43
CA PRO A 214 1.75 22.59 -10.72
C PRO A 214 0.61 23.41 -11.32
N ARG A 215 -0.56 22.79 -11.48
CA ARG A 215 -1.79 23.54 -11.70
C ARG A 215 -2.17 24.28 -10.41
N ASP A 216 -2.78 25.44 -10.58
CA ASP A 216 -3.38 26.16 -9.48
C ASP A 216 -4.60 25.36 -8.99
N LEU A 217 -4.47 24.77 -7.81
CA LEU A 217 -5.57 24.07 -7.15
C LEU A 217 -6.56 25.13 -6.64
N PRO A 218 -7.88 24.92 -6.78
CA PRO A 218 -8.87 25.81 -6.18
C PRO A 218 -8.62 25.95 -4.68
N GLU A 219 -8.77 27.17 -4.16
CA GLU A 219 -8.49 27.48 -2.76
C GLU A 219 -9.42 26.70 -1.83
N ALA A 220 -8.81 25.93 -0.92
CA ALA A 220 -9.41 25.13 0.14
C ALA A 220 -10.25 23.91 -0.29
N ALA A 221 -9.59 22.76 -0.41
CA ALA A 221 -10.28 21.48 -0.23
C ALA A 221 -11.02 21.52 1.13
N PRO A 222 -12.30 21.11 1.17
CA PRO A 222 -13.09 21.17 2.38
C PRO A 222 -12.41 20.40 3.52
N TRP A 223 -12.67 20.79 4.77
CA TRP A 223 -12.00 20.22 5.95
C TRP A 223 -12.03 18.69 6.01
N PHE A 224 -13.11 18.07 5.51
CA PHE A 224 -13.27 16.61 5.45
C PHE A 224 -12.43 15.93 4.35
N ALA A 225 -11.95 16.67 3.35
CA ALA A 225 -11.08 16.18 2.29
C ALA A 225 -9.59 16.32 2.65
N GLN A 226 -9.27 16.93 3.80
CA GLN A 226 -7.90 17.07 4.27
C GLN A 226 -7.36 15.71 4.75
N TRP A 227 -6.09 15.44 4.44
CA TRP A 227 -5.46 14.14 4.71
C TRP A 227 -5.49 13.73 6.19
N TYR A 228 -5.38 14.68 7.12
CA TYR A 228 -5.47 14.44 8.56
C TYR A 228 -6.83 13.88 9.00
N PHE A 229 -7.91 14.16 8.27
CA PHE A 229 -9.25 13.64 8.55
C PHE A 229 -9.52 12.36 7.76
N VAL A 230 -9.15 12.34 6.48
CA VAL A 230 -9.41 11.19 5.59
C VAL A 230 -8.69 9.93 6.07
N ILE A 231 -7.43 10.02 6.49
CA ILE A 231 -6.65 8.86 6.95
C ILE A 231 -7.32 8.15 8.14
N PRO A 232 -7.63 8.81 9.27
CA PRO A 232 -8.29 8.15 10.40
C PRO A 232 -9.74 7.74 10.07
N ALA A 233 -10.49 8.56 9.31
CA ALA A 233 -11.86 8.21 8.92
C ALA A 233 -11.90 6.92 8.08
N THR A 234 -10.94 6.73 7.17
CA THR A 234 -10.82 5.52 6.35
C THR A 234 -10.47 4.30 7.21
N GLY A 235 -9.66 4.48 8.26
CA GLY A 235 -9.31 3.43 9.22
C GLY A 235 -10.44 3.04 10.18
N LEU A 236 -11.41 3.93 10.40
CA LEU A 236 -12.54 3.67 11.29
C LEU A 236 -13.50 2.60 10.76
N LEU A 237 -13.66 2.51 9.43
CA LEU A 237 -14.48 1.47 8.79
C LEU A 237 -13.95 0.05 9.01
N PRO A 238 -12.68 -0.30 8.66
CA PRO A 238 -12.14 -1.62 8.95
C PRO A 238 -12.04 -1.89 10.46
N PHE A 239 -11.77 -0.87 11.28
CA PHE A 239 -11.82 -1.00 12.73
C PHE A 239 -13.20 -1.41 13.23
N GLY A 240 -14.26 -0.73 12.77
CA GLY A 240 -15.64 -1.05 13.14
C GLY A 240 -16.05 -2.46 12.69
N SER A 241 -15.60 -2.90 11.52
CA SER A 241 -15.84 -4.27 11.05
C SER A 241 -15.22 -5.31 11.99
N ILE A 242 -13.94 -5.12 12.36
CA ILE A 242 -13.24 -6.04 13.26
C ILE A 242 -13.85 -6.01 14.66
N PHE A 243 -14.24 -4.84 15.16
CA PHE A 243 -14.86 -4.67 16.47
C PHE A 243 -16.23 -5.36 16.59
N ILE A 244 -17.01 -5.40 15.51
CA ILE A 244 -18.30 -6.12 15.50
C ILE A 244 -18.10 -7.64 15.43
N GLU A 245 -16.99 -8.08 14.82
CA GLU A 245 -16.69 -9.50 14.64
C GLU A 245 -16.03 -10.16 15.87
N MET A 246 -15.28 -9.37 16.67
CA MET A 246 -14.62 -9.80 17.91
C MET A 246 -15.57 -9.83 19.11
#